data_AF-A0A1M3MVX8-F1
#
_entry.id   AF-A0A1M3MVX8-F1
#
_cell.length_a   1.000
_cell.length_b   1.000
_cell.length_c   1.000
_cell.angle_alpha   90.00
_cell.angle_beta   90.00
_cell.angle_gamma   90.00
#
_symmetry.space_group_name_H-M   'P 1'
#
loop_
_entity.id
_entity.type
_entity.pdbx_description
1 polymer ?
#
loop_
_entity_poly.entity_id
_entity_poly.type
_entity_poly.pdbx_seq_one_letter_code
_entity_poly.pdbx_strand_id
1 'polypeptide(L)'
;MSSIHPPPPDRDASGSESAQRTEPARRPRYLVVALVGALVLGAASCTEGYGRLGSYHGGSEQQHAMLMSSIQDEGGRAEAEALYQRFVDVANAASGRAVPMAAAMFVLGAALLTLASRGLSGKANTRSALMQVITAQSIVLVASYFITRDLANAEADWQWEATVIQQRERMPEDQYERVVPTLRAIRRWAPPGWLVVRTVASALVVVALSRPRAREFFEAAARPIPDR
;
A
#
# COMPACT_ATOMS: atom_id res chain seq x y z
N MET A 1 83.74 -17.27 -34.72
CA MET A 1 82.51 -17.79 -34.10
C MET A 1 81.88 -16.66 -33.32
N SER A 2 81.03 -15.84 -33.98
CA SER A 2 80.30 -14.73 -33.36
C SER A 2 78.86 -15.17 -33.12
N SER A 3 78.47 -15.24 -31.86
CA SER A 3 77.09 -15.52 -31.43
C SER A 3 76.23 -14.27 -31.60
N ILE A 4 75.30 -14.33 -32.55
CA ILE A 4 74.25 -13.33 -32.76
C ILE A 4 73.20 -13.52 -31.66
N HIS A 5 73.08 -12.53 -30.77
CA HIS A 5 72.03 -12.46 -29.77
C HIS A 5 70.84 -11.72 -30.39
N PRO A 6 69.65 -12.33 -30.55
CA PRO A 6 68.47 -11.59 -31.00
C PRO A 6 67.95 -10.67 -29.86
N PRO A 7 67.40 -9.49 -30.19
CA PRO A 7 66.78 -8.61 -29.21
C PRO A 7 65.44 -9.19 -28.69
N PRO A 8 65.00 -8.80 -27.48
CA PRO A 8 63.72 -9.25 -26.94
C PRO A 8 62.55 -8.67 -27.76
N PRO A 9 61.45 -9.43 -27.92
CA PRO A 9 60.25 -8.93 -28.58
C PRO A 9 59.58 -7.87 -27.72
N ASP A 10 59.32 -6.71 -28.33
CA ASP A 10 58.42 -5.68 -27.82
C ASP A 10 57.06 -6.33 -27.54
N ARG A 11 56.75 -6.51 -26.26
CA ARG A 11 55.39 -6.75 -25.82
C ARG A 11 54.66 -5.43 -25.97
N ASP A 12 54.09 -5.23 -27.15
CA ASP A 12 52.89 -4.46 -27.34
C ASP A 12 51.84 -5.03 -26.39
N ALA A 13 51.79 -4.48 -25.18
CA ALA A 13 50.66 -4.60 -24.27
C ALA A 13 49.51 -3.75 -24.84
N SER A 14 49.07 -4.12 -26.04
CA SER A 14 47.74 -3.87 -26.55
C SER A 14 46.76 -4.78 -25.80
N GLY A 15 46.66 -4.60 -24.48
CA GLY A 15 45.36 -4.74 -23.84
C GLY A 15 44.66 -3.43 -24.18
N SER A 16 43.80 -3.35 -25.19
CA SER A 16 42.43 -3.85 -25.07
C SER A 16 41.91 -3.82 -23.62
N GLU A 17 42.19 -2.74 -22.88
CA GLU A 17 41.12 -2.08 -22.12
C GLU A 17 40.09 -1.65 -23.16
N SER A 18 39.34 -2.66 -23.62
CA SER A 18 37.95 -2.49 -23.95
C SER A 18 37.39 -1.62 -22.84
N ALA A 19 37.28 -0.34 -23.14
CA ALA A 19 36.24 0.51 -22.63
C ALA A 19 34.97 -0.35 -22.69
N GLN A 20 34.71 -1.09 -21.60
CA GLN A 20 33.39 -1.39 -21.15
C GLN A 20 32.78 -0.01 -20.94
N ARG A 21 32.35 0.59 -22.06
CA ARG A 21 31.22 1.49 -22.10
C ARG A 21 30.18 0.70 -21.35
N THR A 22 30.08 1.01 -20.06
CA THR A 22 28.97 0.60 -19.24
C THR A 22 27.84 1.39 -19.87
N GLU A 23 27.24 0.84 -20.92
CA GLU A 23 26.06 1.45 -21.51
C GLU A 23 25.11 1.69 -20.34
N PRO A 24 24.58 2.91 -20.18
CA PRO A 24 23.75 3.24 -19.04
C PRO A 24 22.61 2.23 -19.02
N ALA A 25 22.64 1.33 -18.03
CA ALA A 25 21.77 0.18 -17.96
C ALA A 25 20.32 0.68 -18.06
N ARG A 26 19.69 0.42 -19.21
CA ARG A 26 18.37 0.94 -19.53
C ARG A 26 17.42 0.50 -18.42
N ARG A 27 16.80 1.47 -17.72
CA ARG A 27 15.88 1.22 -16.61
C ARG A 27 14.87 0.14 -17.00
N PRO A 28 14.87 -1.04 -16.36
CA PRO A 28 13.93 -2.10 -16.71
C PRO A 28 12.50 -1.60 -16.48
N ARG A 29 11.63 -1.66 -17.50
CA ARG A 29 10.24 -1.17 -17.42
C ARG A 29 9.47 -1.78 -16.23
N TYR A 30 9.73 -3.05 -15.93
CA TYR A 30 9.14 -3.75 -14.78
C TYR A 30 9.52 -3.14 -13.42
N LEU A 31 10.73 -2.57 -13.29
CA LEU A 31 11.19 -1.91 -12.08
C LEU A 31 10.43 -0.60 -11.86
N VAL A 32 10.21 0.16 -12.94
CA VAL A 32 9.38 1.38 -12.89
C VAL A 32 7.95 1.03 -12.48
N VAL A 33 7.34 -0.01 -13.06
CA VAL A 33 6.00 -0.48 -12.67
C VAL A 33 5.96 -0.90 -11.19
N ALA A 34 6.97 -1.61 -10.69
CA ALA A 34 7.04 -2.00 -9.29
C ALA A 34 7.14 -0.80 -8.34
N LEU A 35 7.95 0.21 -8.70
CA LEU A 35 8.09 1.43 -7.90
C LEU A 35 6.83 2.28 -7.91
N VAL A 36 6.15 2.38 -9.06
CA VAL A 36 4.84 3.04 -9.16
C VAL A 36 3.80 2.30 -8.35
N GLY A 37 3.77 0.96 -8.41
CA GLY A 37 2.89 0.12 -7.59
C GLY A 37 3.14 0.33 -6.08
N ALA A 38 4.40 0.37 -5.66
CA ALA A 38 4.77 0.72 -4.30
C ALA A 38 4.27 2.13 -3.93
N LEU A 39 4.46 3.14 -4.80
CA LEU A 39 3.97 4.50 -4.59
C LEU A 39 2.46 4.55 -4.33
N VAL A 40 1.67 3.89 -5.19
CA VAL A 40 0.21 3.80 -5.04
C VAL A 40 -0.16 3.10 -3.73
N LEU A 41 0.51 2.00 -3.41
CA LEU A 41 0.27 1.25 -2.17
C LEU A 41 0.57 2.09 -0.93
N GLY A 42 1.68 2.84 -0.95
CA GLY A 42 2.10 3.76 0.10
C GLY A 42 1.10 4.89 0.31
N ALA A 43 0.64 5.52 -0.77
CA ALA A 43 -0.39 6.55 -0.74
C ALA A 43 -1.72 6.03 -0.17
N ALA A 44 -2.14 4.83 -0.58
CA ALA A 44 -3.35 4.18 -0.05
C ALA A 44 -3.22 3.87 1.45
N SER A 45 -2.06 3.44 1.95
CA SER A 45 -1.86 3.20 3.39
C SER A 45 -1.78 4.49 4.20
N CYS A 46 -1.22 5.54 3.62
CA CYS A 46 -1.09 6.85 4.25
C CYS A 46 -2.48 7.47 4.44
N THR A 47 -3.29 7.48 3.38
CA THR A 47 -4.68 7.99 3.41
C THR A 47 -5.56 7.20 4.37
N GLU A 48 -5.44 5.87 4.40
CA GLU A 48 -6.19 5.04 5.34
C GLU A 48 -5.79 5.27 6.81
N GLY A 49 -4.48 5.31 7.09
CA GLY A 49 -3.98 5.60 8.43
C GLY A 49 -4.41 6.99 8.92
N TYR A 50 -4.30 8.00 8.06
CA TYR A 50 -4.75 9.36 8.35
C TYR A 50 -6.26 9.43 8.56
N GLY A 51 -7.05 8.80 7.68
CA GLY A 51 -8.50 8.76 7.81
C GLY A 51 -8.94 8.15 9.14
N ARG A 52 -8.35 7.02 9.54
CA ARG A 52 -8.65 6.41 10.85
C ARG A 52 -8.28 7.32 12.01
N LEU A 53 -7.12 7.98 11.97
CA LEU A 53 -6.73 8.93 13.02
C LEU A 53 -7.68 10.14 13.08
N GLY A 54 -8.16 10.62 11.94
CA GLY A 54 -9.16 11.68 11.84
C GLY A 54 -10.52 11.27 12.42
N SER A 55 -10.95 10.02 12.19
CA SER A 55 -12.19 9.50 12.80
C SER A 55 -12.13 9.55 14.33
N TYR A 56 -10.99 9.23 14.93
CA TYR A 56 -10.80 9.34 16.40
C TYR A 56 -10.77 10.79 16.92
N HIS A 57 -10.58 11.79 16.07
CA HIS A 57 -10.59 13.22 16.44
C HIS A 57 -11.93 13.92 16.12
N GLY A 58 -13.02 13.15 15.94
CA GLY A 58 -14.36 13.68 15.68
C GLY A 58 -14.84 13.53 14.22
N GLY A 59 -14.05 12.92 13.34
CA GLY A 59 -14.48 12.64 11.97
C GLY A 59 -15.70 11.71 11.89
N SER A 60 -15.82 10.76 12.83
CA SER A 60 -16.98 9.87 12.92
C SER A 60 -18.25 10.59 13.32
N GLU A 61 -18.15 11.59 14.20
CA GLU A 61 -19.30 12.38 14.66
C GLU A 61 -19.88 13.24 13.54
N GLN A 62 -19.03 13.84 12.71
CA GLN A 62 -19.49 14.63 11.57
C GLN A 62 -20.17 13.76 10.51
N GLN A 63 -19.62 12.57 10.25
CA GLN A 63 -20.21 11.62 9.32
C GLN A 63 -21.55 11.09 9.83
N HIS A 64 -21.65 10.83 11.14
CA HIS A 64 -22.88 10.48 11.83
C HIS A 64 -23.95 11.57 11.74
N ALA A 65 -23.60 12.82 12.04
CA ALA A 65 -24.52 13.95 11.94
C ALA A 65 -25.07 14.14 10.51
N MET A 66 -24.21 14.00 9.51
CA MET A 66 -24.61 14.04 8.10
C MET A 66 -25.55 12.88 7.73
N LEU A 67 -25.32 11.68 8.27
CA LEU A 67 -26.18 10.52 8.06
C LEU A 67 -27.56 10.73 8.70
N MET A 68 -27.62 11.12 9.97
CA MET A 68 -28.87 11.31 10.73
C MET A 68 -29.74 12.42 10.16
N SER A 69 -29.14 13.50 9.68
CA SER A 69 -29.86 14.58 8.99
C SER A 69 -30.46 14.17 7.65
N SER A 70 -30.02 13.04 7.07
CA SER A 70 -30.52 12.55 5.79
C SER A 70 -31.65 11.53 5.90
N ILE A 71 -31.91 10.98 7.10
CA ILE A 71 -32.97 10.00 7.38
C ILE A 71 -34.20 10.76 7.86
N GLN A 72 -35.31 10.66 7.12
CA GLN A 72 -36.55 11.35 7.50
C GLN A 72 -37.39 10.54 8.49
N ASP A 73 -37.35 9.21 8.40
CA ASP A 73 -38.07 8.33 9.30
C ASP A 73 -37.50 8.34 10.74
N GLU A 74 -38.38 8.54 11.73
CA GLU A 74 -38.01 8.58 13.15
C GLU A 74 -37.61 7.19 13.66
N GLY A 75 -38.26 6.13 13.16
CA GLY A 75 -37.96 4.74 13.52
C GLY A 75 -36.57 4.33 13.03
N GLY A 76 -36.29 4.58 11.73
CA GLY A 76 -34.97 4.35 11.14
C GLY A 76 -33.85 5.18 11.79
N ARG A 77 -34.16 6.41 12.23
CA ARG A 77 -33.18 7.23 12.96
C ARG A 77 -32.80 6.62 14.30
N ALA A 78 -33.77 6.13 15.08
CA ALA A 78 -33.52 5.48 16.36
C ALA A 78 -32.71 4.18 16.22
N GLU A 79 -32.98 3.38 15.18
CA GLU A 79 -32.23 2.16 14.88
C GLU A 79 -30.79 2.47 14.49
N ALA A 80 -30.58 3.44 13.60
CA ALA A 80 -29.26 3.83 13.14
C ALA A 80 -28.41 4.50 14.26
N GLU A 81 -29.04 5.22 15.20
CA GLU A 81 -28.39 5.73 16.41
C GLU A 81 -27.93 4.59 17.33
N ALA A 82 -28.76 3.58 17.56
CA ALA A 82 -28.38 2.44 18.41
C ALA A 82 -27.18 1.68 17.85
N LEU A 83 -27.10 1.52 16.52
CA LEU A 83 -25.93 0.95 15.85
C LEU A 83 -24.69 1.83 15.96
N TYR A 84 -24.85 3.16 15.83
CA TYR A 84 -23.75 4.10 15.98
C TYR A 84 -23.16 4.03 17.39
N GLN A 85 -23.99 4.02 18.43
CA GLN A 85 -23.54 3.85 19.81
C GLN A 85 -22.77 2.55 20.01
N ARG A 86 -23.26 1.44 19.45
CA ARG A 86 -22.56 0.15 19.49
C ARG A 86 -21.21 0.21 18.78
N PHE A 87 -21.12 0.89 17.64
CA PHE A 87 -19.86 1.12 16.93
C PHE A 87 -18.89 1.95 17.79
N VAL A 88 -19.36 3.03 18.42
CA VAL A 88 -18.55 3.88 19.30
C VAL A 88 -17.99 3.10 20.49
N ASP A 89 -18.81 2.25 21.13
CA ASP A 89 -18.37 1.40 22.24
C ASP A 89 -17.25 0.44 21.83
N VAL A 90 -17.42 -0.23 20.67
CA VAL A 90 -16.40 -1.13 20.12
C VAL A 90 -15.15 -0.35 19.72
N ALA A 91 -15.29 0.83 19.11
CA ALA A 91 -14.20 1.70 18.72
C ALA A 91 -13.40 2.20 19.92
N ASN A 92 -14.07 2.58 21.00
CA ASN A 92 -13.46 3.02 22.25
C ASN A 92 -12.72 1.87 22.93
N ALA A 93 -13.31 0.68 23.01
CA ALA A 93 -12.65 -0.51 23.55
C ALA A 93 -11.41 -0.94 22.74
N ALA A 94 -11.42 -0.69 21.43
CA ALA A 94 -10.30 -1.00 20.54
C ALA A 94 -9.27 0.13 20.41
N SER A 95 -9.59 1.35 20.84
CA SER A 95 -8.81 2.58 20.61
C SER A 95 -7.33 2.45 21.00
N GLY A 96 -7.05 1.88 22.18
CA GLY A 96 -5.69 1.67 22.69
C GLY A 96 -4.80 0.80 21.78
N ARG A 97 -5.39 -0.02 20.90
CA ARG A 97 -4.67 -0.84 19.90
C ARG A 97 -4.82 -0.29 18.48
N ALA A 98 -5.99 0.27 18.15
CA ALA A 98 -6.30 0.77 16.82
C ALA A 98 -5.53 2.04 16.47
N VAL A 99 -5.38 2.97 17.41
CA VAL A 99 -4.62 4.23 17.22
C VAL A 99 -3.15 3.99 16.92
N PRO A 100 -2.38 3.24 17.72
CA PRO A 100 -0.97 2.98 17.40
C PRO A 100 -0.81 2.18 16.10
N MET A 101 -1.77 1.30 15.77
CA MET A 101 -1.77 0.58 14.51
C MET A 101 -1.99 1.51 13.30
N ALA A 102 -2.91 2.45 13.40
CA ALA A 102 -3.15 3.47 12.37
C ALA A 102 -1.91 4.35 12.16
N ALA A 103 -1.26 4.76 13.25
CA ALA A 103 0.01 5.49 13.19
C ALA A 103 1.12 4.66 12.52
N ALA A 104 1.23 3.37 12.83
CA ALA A 104 2.21 2.47 12.20
C ALA A 104 1.96 2.34 10.68
N MET A 105 0.72 2.17 10.25
CA MET A 105 0.36 2.13 8.83
C MET A 105 0.69 3.44 8.11
N PHE A 106 0.42 4.58 8.74
CA PHE A 106 0.77 5.89 8.20
C PHE A 106 2.29 6.06 8.02
N VAL A 107 3.07 5.76 9.06
CA VAL A 107 4.53 5.86 9.04
C VAL A 107 5.14 4.91 8.00
N LEU A 108 4.68 3.67 7.93
CA LEU A 108 5.13 2.70 6.93
C LEU A 108 4.77 3.14 5.51
N GLY A 109 3.57 3.69 5.30
CA GLY A 109 3.16 4.26 4.02
C GLY A 109 4.04 5.43 3.57
N ALA A 110 4.34 6.36 4.48
CA ALA A 110 5.23 7.49 4.22
C ALA A 110 6.69 7.05 3.94
N ALA A 111 7.17 6.06 4.69
CA ALA A 111 8.49 5.47 4.46
C ALA A 111 8.57 4.82 3.07
N LEU A 112 7.53 4.07 2.69
CA LEU A 112 7.46 3.41 1.39
C LEU A 112 7.39 4.42 0.24
N LEU A 113 6.62 5.51 0.38
CA LEU A 113 6.59 6.61 -0.59
C LEU A 113 7.99 7.24 -0.77
N THR A 114 8.67 7.50 0.33
CA THR A 114 10.01 8.10 0.34
C THR A 114 11.04 7.18 -0.32
N LEU A 115 11.02 5.89 0.03
CA LEU A 115 11.93 4.88 -0.54
C LEU A 115 11.62 4.61 -2.02
N ALA A 116 10.36 4.53 -2.41
CA ALA A 116 9.97 4.37 -3.82
C ALA A 116 10.47 5.56 -4.66
N SER A 117 10.30 6.79 -4.15
CA SER A 117 10.79 8.01 -4.79
C SER A 117 12.31 8.02 -4.91
N ARG A 118 13.04 7.63 -3.86
CA ARG A 118 14.51 7.49 -3.89
C ARG A 118 14.97 6.39 -4.84
N GLY A 119 14.21 5.30 -4.94
CA GLY A 119 14.43 4.22 -5.90
C GLY A 119 14.27 4.71 -7.35
N LEU A 120 13.26 5.54 -7.61
CA LEU A 120 13.07 6.21 -8.89
C LEU A 120 14.22 7.18 -9.19
N SER A 121 14.81 7.85 -8.19
CA SER A 121 16.02 8.66 -8.39
C SER A 121 17.30 7.83 -8.66
N GLY A 122 17.24 6.49 -8.59
CA GLY A 122 18.39 5.62 -8.85
C GLY A 122 19.40 5.60 -7.71
N LYS A 123 19.01 5.88 -6.46
CA LYS A 123 19.94 5.81 -5.32
C LYS A 123 20.24 4.35 -4.95
N ALA A 124 21.52 4.06 -4.79
CA ALA A 124 22.04 2.81 -4.23
C ALA A 124 21.48 2.52 -2.83
N ASN A 125 21.51 1.25 -2.41
CA ASN A 125 21.00 0.74 -1.11
C ASN A 125 19.49 0.84 -0.86
N THR A 126 18.69 1.38 -1.79
CA THR A 126 17.24 1.52 -1.59
C THR A 126 16.49 0.17 -1.61
N ARG A 127 17.03 -0.84 -2.28
CA ARG A 127 16.39 -2.16 -2.46
C ARG A 127 16.15 -2.91 -1.14
N SER A 128 17.17 -3.00 -0.28
CA SER A 128 17.06 -3.74 0.98
C SER A 128 16.07 -3.08 1.93
N ALA A 129 16.15 -1.75 2.05
CA ALA A 129 15.21 -0.96 2.84
C ALA A 129 13.77 -1.10 2.32
N LEU A 130 13.56 -1.06 1.00
CA LEU A 130 12.23 -1.19 0.40
C LEU A 130 11.63 -2.59 0.68
N MET A 131 12.43 -3.66 0.59
CA MET A 131 11.98 -5.01 0.91
C MET A 131 11.61 -5.17 2.40
N GLN A 132 12.42 -4.59 3.31
CA GLN A 132 12.11 -4.59 4.74
C GLN A 132 10.80 -3.85 5.03
N VAL A 133 10.62 -2.66 4.45
CA VAL A 133 9.41 -1.86 4.65
C VAL A 133 8.17 -2.55 4.08
N ILE A 134 8.24 -3.13 2.88
CA ILE A 134 7.11 -3.89 2.30
C ILE A 134 6.74 -5.09 3.17
N THR A 135 7.74 -5.79 3.70
CA THR A 135 7.53 -6.96 4.57
C THR A 135 6.87 -6.53 5.88
N ALA A 136 7.40 -5.49 6.54
CA ALA A 136 6.82 -4.92 7.75
C ALA A 136 5.38 -4.42 7.50
N GLN A 137 5.14 -3.74 6.38
CA GLN A 137 3.81 -3.28 5.97
C GLN A 137 2.84 -4.45 5.77
N SER A 138 3.29 -5.55 5.19
CA SER A 138 2.46 -6.75 5.00
C SER A 138 2.06 -7.38 6.33
N ILE A 139 3.01 -7.49 7.27
CA ILE A 139 2.74 -8.00 8.63
C ILE A 139 1.76 -7.08 9.36
N VAL A 140 1.99 -5.77 9.33
CA VAL A 140 1.14 -4.77 9.97
C VAL A 140 -0.27 -4.77 9.37
N LEU A 141 -0.41 -4.94 8.05
CA LEU A 141 -1.70 -5.04 7.39
C LEU A 141 -2.50 -6.26 7.89
N VAL A 142 -1.85 -7.43 7.95
CA VAL A 142 -2.46 -8.67 8.45
C VAL A 142 -2.84 -8.52 9.93
N ALA A 143 -1.92 -8.01 10.75
CA ALA A 143 -2.19 -7.78 12.17
C ALA A 143 -3.32 -6.77 12.39
N SER A 144 -3.34 -5.67 11.61
CA SER A 144 -4.43 -4.70 11.66
C SER A 144 -5.75 -5.36 11.32
N TYR A 145 -5.82 -6.20 10.28
CA TYR A 145 -7.06 -6.87 9.91
C TYR A 145 -7.63 -7.71 11.05
N PHE A 146 -6.80 -8.51 11.72
CA PHE A 146 -7.25 -9.33 12.84
C PHE A 146 -7.66 -8.49 14.05
N ILE A 147 -6.91 -7.42 14.36
CA ILE A 147 -7.19 -6.57 15.53
C ILE A 147 -8.43 -5.71 15.31
N THR A 148 -8.65 -5.21 14.08
CA THR A 148 -9.77 -4.31 13.77
C THR A 148 -10.95 -5.06 13.15
N ARG A 149 -10.96 -6.39 13.14
CA ARG A 149 -12.05 -7.17 12.51
C ARG A 149 -13.41 -6.85 13.11
N ASP A 150 -13.50 -6.81 14.44
CA ASP A 150 -14.75 -6.54 15.15
C ASP A 150 -15.21 -5.10 14.95
N LEU A 151 -14.26 -4.16 14.93
CA LEU A 151 -14.51 -2.75 14.62
C LEU A 151 -15.01 -2.57 13.18
N ALA A 152 -14.35 -3.21 12.21
CA ALA A 152 -14.71 -3.15 10.80
C ALA A 152 -16.08 -3.78 10.55
N ASN A 153 -16.44 -4.85 11.28
CA ASN A 153 -17.78 -5.41 11.21
C ASN A 153 -18.82 -4.43 11.79
N ALA A 154 -18.57 -3.85 12.97
CA ALA A 154 -19.49 -2.89 13.59
C ALA A 154 -19.67 -1.62 12.74
N GLU A 155 -18.60 -1.10 12.15
CA GLU A 155 -18.65 0.06 11.24
C GLU A 155 -19.42 -0.28 9.96
N ALA A 156 -19.18 -1.45 9.37
CA ALA A 156 -19.89 -1.89 8.19
C ALA A 156 -21.38 -2.12 8.47
N ASP A 157 -21.73 -2.64 9.65
CA ASP A 157 -23.12 -2.83 10.07
C ASP A 157 -23.85 -1.48 10.15
N TRP A 158 -23.25 -0.50 10.83
CA TRP A 158 -23.79 0.86 10.97
C TRP A 158 -23.94 1.59 9.62
N GLN A 159 -22.86 1.66 8.84
CA GLN A 159 -22.87 2.35 7.54
C GLN A 159 -23.85 1.70 6.57
N TRP A 160 -23.96 0.37 6.60
CA TRP A 160 -24.86 -0.36 5.74
C TRP A 160 -26.32 -0.11 6.06
N GLU A 161 -26.73 -0.26 7.32
CA GLU A 161 -28.13 -0.06 7.70
C GLU A 161 -28.57 1.37 7.45
N ALA A 162 -27.75 2.36 7.78
CA ALA A 162 -28.06 3.74 7.46
C ALA A 162 -28.15 4.00 5.94
N THR A 163 -27.28 3.39 5.14
CA THR A 163 -27.36 3.49 3.66
C THR A 163 -28.61 2.80 3.13
N VAL A 164 -28.99 1.66 3.70
CA VAL A 164 -30.18 0.89 3.31
C VAL A 164 -31.46 1.64 3.68
N ILE A 165 -31.54 2.24 4.86
CA ILE A 165 -32.65 3.11 5.29
C ILE A 165 -32.77 4.30 4.33
N GLN A 166 -31.66 4.97 4.03
CA GLN A 166 -31.64 6.09 3.08
C GLN A 166 -32.03 5.66 1.64
N GLN A 167 -31.59 4.49 1.19
CA GLN A 167 -31.95 3.94 -0.13
C GLN A 167 -33.42 3.53 -0.19
N ARG A 168 -33.97 2.97 0.89
CA ARG A 168 -35.39 2.61 1.00
C ARG A 168 -36.29 3.84 0.88
N GLU A 169 -35.88 4.98 1.42
CA GLU A 169 -36.62 6.25 1.30
C GLU A 169 -36.55 6.83 -0.13
N ARG A 170 -35.52 6.48 -0.93
CA ARG A 170 -35.28 7.05 -2.27
C ARG A 170 -35.66 6.15 -3.44
N MET A 171 -35.74 4.83 -3.23
CA MET A 171 -36.05 3.85 -4.27
C MET A 171 -37.50 3.35 -4.15
N PRO A 172 -38.21 3.17 -5.27
CA PRO A 172 -39.48 2.45 -5.26
C PRO A 172 -39.27 0.98 -4.84
N GLU A 173 -40.22 0.43 -4.07
CA GLU A 173 -40.07 -0.86 -3.36
C GLU A 173 -39.71 -2.04 -4.28
N ASP A 174 -40.17 -2.01 -5.53
CA ASP A 174 -39.93 -3.02 -6.56
C ASP A 174 -38.47 -3.12 -7.01
N GLN A 175 -37.74 -2.00 -6.99
CA GLN A 175 -36.30 -1.97 -7.26
C GLN A 175 -35.50 -2.37 -6.01
N TYR A 176 -35.96 -1.95 -4.84
CA TYR A 176 -35.29 -2.24 -3.58
C TYR A 176 -35.16 -3.75 -3.33
N GLU A 177 -36.24 -4.52 -3.48
CA GLU A 177 -36.21 -5.98 -3.31
C GLU A 177 -35.24 -6.69 -4.25
N ARG A 178 -35.01 -6.14 -5.44
CA ARG A 178 -34.11 -6.72 -6.45
C ARG A 178 -32.63 -6.40 -6.18
N VAL A 179 -32.33 -5.22 -5.64
CA VAL A 179 -30.95 -4.76 -5.45
C VAL A 179 -30.38 -5.20 -4.09
N VAL A 180 -31.19 -5.21 -3.03
CA VAL A 180 -30.78 -5.60 -1.66
C VAL A 180 -30.04 -6.94 -1.54
N PRO A 181 -30.46 -8.05 -2.16
CA PRO A 181 -29.72 -9.32 -2.06
C PRO A 181 -28.34 -9.25 -2.72
N THR A 182 -28.22 -8.54 -3.85
CA THR A 182 -26.95 -8.31 -4.54
C THR A 182 -26.02 -7.43 -3.70
N LEU A 183 -26.57 -6.36 -3.14
CA LEU A 183 -25.93 -5.46 -2.19
C LEU A 183 -25.40 -6.23 -0.96
N ARG A 184 -26.20 -7.13 -0.35
CA ARG A 184 -25.75 -8.00 0.76
C ARG A 184 -24.65 -8.97 0.35
N ALA A 185 -24.72 -9.54 -0.85
CA ALA A 185 -23.67 -10.41 -1.37
C ALA A 185 -22.35 -9.65 -1.53
N ILE A 186 -22.39 -8.43 -2.08
CA ILE A 186 -21.22 -7.55 -2.20
C ILE A 186 -20.63 -7.22 -0.82
N ARG A 187 -21.46 -6.91 0.19
CA ARG A 187 -21.01 -6.66 1.58
C ARG A 187 -20.19 -7.81 2.16
N ARG A 188 -20.61 -9.06 1.92
CA ARG A 188 -19.90 -10.24 2.46
C ARG A 188 -18.50 -10.42 1.85
N TRP A 189 -18.31 -9.94 0.62
CA TRP A 189 -17.07 -10.12 -0.13
C TRP A 189 -16.19 -8.85 -0.19
N ALA A 190 -16.73 -7.66 0.08
CA ALA A 190 -15.99 -6.40 -0.06
C ALA A 190 -14.81 -6.27 0.92
N PRO A 191 -14.97 -6.51 2.25
CA PRO A 191 -13.85 -6.41 3.18
C PRO A 191 -12.70 -7.41 2.89
N PRO A 192 -12.95 -8.73 2.68
CA PRO A 192 -11.87 -9.66 2.35
C PRO A 192 -11.34 -9.46 0.93
N GLY A 193 -12.19 -9.06 -0.03
CA GLY A 193 -11.79 -8.84 -1.42
C GLY A 193 -10.79 -7.70 -1.55
N TRP A 194 -11.00 -6.59 -0.84
CA TRP A 194 -10.05 -5.47 -0.83
C TRP A 194 -8.69 -5.87 -0.26
N LEU A 195 -8.68 -6.66 0.82
CA LEU A 195 -7.45 -7.20 1.39
C LEU A 195 -6.72 -8.11 0.41
N VAL A 196 -7.43 -9.02 -0.26
CA VAL A 196 -6.85 -9.92 -1.27
C VAL A 196 -6.21 -9.12 -2.41
N VAL A 197 -6.91 -8.12 -2.95
CA VAL A 197 -6.35 -7.24 -3.99
C VAL A 197 -5.06 -6.58 -3.51
N ARG A 198 -5.06 -6.08 -2.27
CA ARG A 198 -3.90 -5.41 -1.69
C ARG A 198 -2.74 -6.38 -1.43
N THR A 199 -3.01 -7.58 -0.96
CA THR A 199 -2.00 -8.63 -0.74
C THR A 199 -1.40 -9.11 -2.06
N VAL A 200 -2.22 -9.30 -3.10
CA VAL A 200 -1.77 -9.65 -4.45
C VAL A 200 -0.92 -8.54 -5.04
N ALA A 201 -1.32 -7.27 -4.90
CA ALA A 201 -0.53 -6.12 -5.34
C ALA A 201 0.84 -6.07 -4.64
N SER A 202 0.88 -6.25 -3.31
CA SER A 202 2.13 -6.34 -2.54
C SER A 202 3.02 -7.49 -3.01
N ALA A 203 2.44 -8.69 -3.23
CA ALA A 203 3.17 -9.85 -3.71
C ALA A 203 3.79 -9.61 -5.10
N LEU A 204 3.04 -8.96 -6.00
CA LEU A 204 3.55 -8.58 -7.33
C LEU A 204 4.72 -7.59 -7.25
N VAL A 205 4.66 -6.62 -6.34
CA VAL A 205 5.78 -5.68 -6.10
C VAL A 205 7.02 -6.44 -5.59
N VAL A 206 6.86 -7.34 -4.62
CA VAL A 206 7.96 -8.17 -4.09
C VAL A 206 8.57 -9.04 -5.19
N VAL A 207 7.75 -9.72 -5.99
CA VAL A 207 8.21 -10.57 -7.11
C VAL A 207 8.93 -9.73 -8.17
N ALA A 208 8.50 -8.50 -8.41
CA ALA A 208 9.18 -7.61 -9.35
C ALA A 208 10.55 -7.13 -8.80
N LEU A 209 10.67 -6.89 -7.50
CA LEU A 209 11.90 -6.45 -6.82
C LEU A 209 12.92 -7.58 -6.56
N SER A 210 12.47 -8.82 -6.47
CA SER A 210 13.32 -9.99 -6.28
C SER A 210 14.06 -10.43 -7.55
N ARG A 211 13.64 -9.96 -8.74
CA ARG A 211 14.24 -10.35 -10.01
C ARG A 211 15.72 -9.90 -10.15
N PRO A 212 16.58 -10.75 -10.76
CA PRO A 212 18.02 -10.49 -10.89
C PRO A 212 18.34 -9.18 -11.63
N ARG A 213 17.59 -8.83 -12.67
CA ARG A 213 17.76 -7.56 -13.40
C ARG A 213 17.48 -6.31 -12.57
N ALA A 214 16.65 -6.39 -11.54
CA ALA A 214 16.45 -5.28 -10.62
C ALA A 214 17.67 -5.11 -9.69
N ARG A 215 18.28 -6.23 -9.29
CA ARG A 215 19.50 -6.26 -8.50
C ARG A 215 20.67 -5.60 -9.25
N GLU A 216 20.85 -5.95 -10.51
CA GLU A 216 21.88 -5.36 -11.39
C GLU A 216 21.74 -3.84 -11.53
N PHE A 217 20.51 -3.31 -11.62
CA PHE A 217 20.27 -1.87 -11.73
C PHE A 217 20.66 -1.12 -10.44
N PHE A 218 20.28 -1.65 -9.27
CA PHE A 218 20.64 -1.02 -7.98
C PHE A 218 22.13 -1.18 -7.66
N GLU A 219 22.76 -2.29 -8.05
CA GLU A 219 24.21 -2.49 -7.90
C GLU A 219 25.01 -1.62 -8.87
N ALA A 220 24.55 -1.43 -10.12
CA ALA A 220 25.17 -0.51 -11.07
C ALA A 220 25.12 0.95 -10.59
N ALA A 221 24.01 1.35 -9.96
CA ALA A 221 23.88 2.67 -9.35
C ALA A 221 24.69 2.85 -8.04
N ALA A 222 25.16 1.75 -7.44
CA ALA A 222 25.97 1.75 -6.23
C ALA A 222 27.47 1.82 -6.48
N ARG A 223 27.91 1.64 -7.72
CA ARG A 223 29.34 1.77 -8.05
C ARG A 223 29.74 3.24 -7.96
N PRO A 224 30.77 3.58 -7.17
CA PRO A 224 31.32 4.93 -7.16
C PRO A 224 31.80 5.26 -8.58
N ILE A 225 31.41 6.43 -9.07
CA ILE A 225 32.00 7.00 -10.29
C ILE A 225 33.48 7.23 -9.95
N PRO A 226 34.45 6.63 -10.67
CA PRO A 226 35.85 6.89 -10.40
C PRO A 226 36.11 8.38 -10.56
N ASP A 227 36.74 9.00 -9.56
CA ASP A 227 37.07 10.42 -9.55
C ASP A 227 37.71 10.83 -10.88
N ARG A 228 37.19 11.91 -11.46
CA ARG A 228 37.63 12.49 -12.72
C ARG A 228 38.42 13.76 -12.45
#